data_AF-A0A178BBH3-F1
#
_entry.id   AF-A0A178BBH3-F1
#
_cell.length_a   1.000
_cell.length_b   1.000
_cell.length_c   1.000
_cell.angle_alpha   90.00
_cell.angle_beta   90.00
_cell.angle_gamma   90.00
#
_symmetry.space_group_name_H-M   'P 1'
#
loop_
_entity.id
_entity.type
_entity.pdbx_description
1 polymer ?
#
loop_
_entity_poly.entity_id
_entity_poly.type
_entity_poly.pdbx_seq_one_letter_code
_entity_poly.pdbx_strand_id
1 'polypeptide(L)'
;MRTQSLLLLVGAAAAALLNPPSNKPTLPSDHVPPYPPQPDGNASTIKCPIIFDGRIPKNLTLASFDSATTSPYSPSYVKGENTSWSSILLLPRTRPSRFDSPARHQPVEVTIDNRSLFRAGEKLQVGFRRAGLLLKDDANDPGADAADSGVVTFHWSVKQDAMRPLNLTHEYMNLWHEKADYNGNQYTFVGGTVLPVDGGLDGQGDKWRVQNAKNEFVFEVPIDGREWQNFGVQLDYNINTLKVFYSKGMAPLRAVTDALPNDNAGGGQMQIGIAKKPTETETVVFDGYQESMALRGEGQIYGGIFVEKSDGGCVSL
;
A
#
# COMPACT_ATOMS: atom_id res chain seq x y z
N MET A 1 72.59 17.71 17.91
CA MET A 1 72.41 19.01 17.25
C MET A 1 71.59 19.92 18.15
N ARG A 2 71.93 21.21 18.21
CA ARG A 2 71.03 22.31 18.63
C ARG A 2 69.87 22.41 17.61
N THR A 3 68.69 22.97 17.85
CA THR A 3 68.02 23.62 19.00
C THR A 3 66.49 23.37 18.80
N GLN A 4 65.50 23.87 19.55
CA GLN A 4 65.41 24.92 20.58
C GLN A 4 64.32 24.56 21.62
N SER A 5 63.79 25.55 22.34
CA SER A 5 62.55 25.51 23.10
C SER A 5 61.76 26.79 22.84
N LEU A 6 60.45 26.79 23.07
CA LEU A 6 59.77 28.00 23.57
C LEU A 6 58.73 27.61 24.62
N LEU A 7 58.66 28.42 25.67
CA LEU A 7 57.98 28.16 26.93
C LEU A 7 57.11 29.38 27.28
N LEU A 8 55.84 29.19 27.62
CA LEU A 8 54.97 30.15 28.34
C LEU A 8 53.64 29.46 28.64
N LEU A 9 52.92 29.73 29.73
CA LEU A 9 53.24 29.97 31.14
C LEU A 9 51.87 29.89 31.84
N VAL A 10 51.79 29.12 32.93
CA VAL A 10 50.94 29.30 34.13
C VAL A 10 49.66 30.16 34.04
N GLY A 11 48.54 29.57 34.48
CA GLY A 11 47.34 30.35 34.86
C GLY A 11 46.19 29.49 35.41
N ALA A 12 46.22 29.17 36.71
CA ALA A 12 45.08 28.53 37.37
C ALA A 12 44.12 29.59 37.94
N ALA A 13 42.81 29.44 37.69
CA ALA A 13 41.77 30.18 38.37
C ALA A 13 40.53 29.28 38.55
N ALA A 14 40.15 29.03 39.80
CA ALA A 14 38.85 28.42 40.11
C ALA A 14 37.76 29.49 40.02
N ALA A 15 36.65 29.19 39.37
CA ALA A 15 35.46 30.05 39.32
C ALA A 15 34.19 29.22 39.52
N ALA A 16 33.29 29.77 40.32
CA ALA A 16 32.10 29.13 40.87
C ALA A 16 31.18 28.41 39.87
N LEU A 17 30.60 27.31 40.35
CA LEU A 17 29.37 26.72 39.80
C LEU A 17 28.22 27.74 39.92
N LEU A 18 27.88 28.38 38.80
CA LEU A 18 26.60 29.07 38.62
C LEU A 18 25.73 28.23 37.69
N ASN A 19 24.60 27.74 38.20
CA ASN A 19 23.61 27.06 37.38
C ASN A 19 23.07 28.05 36.32
N PRO A 20 23.09 27.71 35.02
CA PRO A 20 22.43 28.55 34.02
C PRO A 20 20.90 28.51 34.25
N PRO A 21 20.19 29.63 34.01
CA PRO A 21 18.73 29.65 34.13
C PRO A 21 18.10 28.67 33.13
N SER A 22 17.17 27.86 33.61
CA SER A 22 16.41 26.88 32.82
C SER A 22 15.38 27.55 31.90
N ASN A 23 15.84 28.33 30.94
CA ASN A 23 15.03 28.77 29.79
C ASN A 23 15.06 27.67 28.73
N LYS A 24 14.27 26.61 28.94
CA LYS A 24 13.85 25.77 27.82
C LYS A 24 13.00 26.64 26.88
N PRO A 25 13.33 26.73 25.58
CA PRO A 25 12.38 27.24 24.61
C PRO A 25 11.17 26.32 24.64
N THR A 26 10.01 26.85 25.03
CA THR A 26 8.74 26.16 24.78
C THR A 26 8.57 26.11 23.26
N LEU A 27 8.70 24.91 22.69
CA LEU A 27 8.29 24.67 21.31
C LEU A 27 6.84 25.19 21.14
N PRO A 28 6.53 25.85 20.02
CA PRO A 28 5.15 26.24 19.73
C PRO A 28 4.25 25.01 19.87
N SER A 29 3.16 25.14 20.61
CA SER A 29 2.10 24.15 20.59
C SER A 29 1.62 24.01 19.15
N ASP A 30 1.81 22.85 18.53
CA ASP A 30 1.28 22.51 17.20
C ASP A 30 -0.25 22.49 17.24
N HIS A 31 -0.83 23.69 17.20
CA HIS A 31 -2.25 23.92 17.06
C HIS A 31 -2.61 23.66 15.59
N VAL A 32 -2.67 22.38 15.23
CA VAL A 32 -3.31 21.94 13.99
C VAL A 32 -4.72 22.54 14.02
N PRO A 33 -5.08 23.43 13.06
CA PRO A 33 -6.37 24.08 13.10
C PRO A 33 -7.47 23.01 13.05
N PRO A 34 -8.57 23.17 13.82
CA PRO A 34 -9.68 22.25 13.75
C PRO A 34 -10.17 22.22 12.31
N TYR A 35 -10.09 21.05 11.69
CA TYR A 35 -10.56 20.84 10.33
C TYR A 35 -12.02 21.30 10.19
N PRO A 36 -12.42 21.82 9.02
CA PRO A 36 -13.81 22.21 8.81
C PRO A 36 -14.75 21.04 9.14
N PRO A 37 -15.89 21.31 9.79
CA PRO A 37 -16.85 20.26 10.14
C PRO A 37 -17.27 19.53 8.86
N GLN A 38 -17.23 18.20 8.89
CA GLN A 38 -17.85 17.42 7.83
C GLN A 38 -19.36 17.68 7.84
N PRO A 39 -20.04 17.66 6.68
CA PRO A 39 -21.48 17.57 6.68
C PRO A 39 -21.89 16.27 7.36
N ASP A 40 -22.62 16.38 8.48
CA ASP A 40 -23.25 15.24 9.14
C ASP A 40 -24.25 14.61 8.18
N GLY A 41 -23.86 13.49 7.57
CA GLY A 41 -24.59 12.85 6.47
C GLY A 41 -24.55 11.34 6.66
N ASN A 42 -25.52 10.82 7.41
CA ASN A 42 -25.57 9.43 7.90
C ASN A 42 -25.93 8.38 6.82
N ALA A 43 -25.50 8.60 5.58
CA ALA A 43 -25.64 7.67 4.46
C ALA A 43 -24.30 6.97 4.21
N SER A 44 -24.31 5.64 4.14
CA SER A 44 -23.13 4.88 3.76
C SER A 44 -22.66 5.30 2.35
N THR A 45 -21.37 5.58 2.20
CA THR A 45 -20.73 5.79 0.89
C THR A 45 -20.75 4.51 0.06
N ILE A 46 -20.75 3.35 0.71
CA ILE A 46 -21.00 2.05 0.08
C ILE A 46 -22.51 1.82 -0.01
N LYS A 47 -23.00 1.53 -1.22
CA LYS A 47 -24.43 1.33 -1.53
C LYS A 47 -24.76 -0.04 -2.10
N CYS A 48 -23.76 -0.74 -2.63
CA CYS A 48 -23.93 -2.06 -3.22
C CYS A 48 -23.65 -3.17 -2.19
N PRO A 49 -24.12 -4.41 -2.42
CA PRO A 49 -23.78 -5.53 -1.56
C PRO A 49 -22.27 -5.79 -1.55
N ILE A 50 -21.67 -5.78 -0.36
CA ILE A 50 -20.26 -6.13 -0.18
C ILE A 50 -20.11 -7.65 -0.31
N ILE A 51 -19.16 -8.08 -1.13
CA ILE A 51 -18.70 -9.47 -1.23
C ILE A 51 -17.64 -9.70 -0.14
N PHE A 52 -16.59 -8.86 -0.11
CA PHE A 52 -15.52 -8.92 0.89
C PHE A 52 -15.30 -7.55 1.53
N ASP A 53 -15.26 -7.49 2.87
CA ASP A 53 -14.97 -6.26 3.62
C ASP A 53 -13.55 -6.31 4.22
N GLY A 54 -12.59 -5.72 3.50
CA GLY A 54 -11.19 -5.62 3.94
C GLY A 54 -10.90 -4.40 4.82
N ARG A 55 -11.89 -3.56 5.12
CA ARG A 55 -11.70 -2.38 5.98
C ARG A 55 -11.36 -2.85 7.40
N ILE A 56 -10.47 -2.13 8.07
CA ILE A 56 -9.93 -2.55 9.36
C ILE A 56 -10.83 -2.05 10.48
N PRO A 57 -11.54 -2.89 11.25
CA PRO A 57 -12.23 -2.44 12.45
C PRO A 57 -11.32 -1.63 13.40
N LYS A 58 -11.86 -0.54 13.93
CA LYS A 58 -11.16 0.44 14.78
C LYS A 58 -10.69 -0.13 16.13
N ASN A 59 -11.21 -1.29 16.53
CA ASN A 59 -10.82 -2.03 17.72
C ASN A 59 -9.79 -3.14 17.45
N LEU A 60 -9.42 -3.41 16.19
CA LEU A 60 -8.33 -4.35 15.90
C LEU A 60 -6.99 -3.78 16.34
N THR A 61 -6.11 -4.69 16.76
CA THR A 61 -4.71 -4.43 17.09
C THR A 61 -3.81 -5.11 16.06
N LEU A 62 -2.53 -4.76 16.02
CA LEU A 62 -1.56 -5.42 15.13
C LEU A 62 -1.51 -6.94 15.33
N ALA A 63 -1.58 -7.41 16.59
CA ALA A 63 -1.63 -8.85 16.90
C ALA A 63 -2.90 -9.56 16.37
N SER A 64 -3.97 -8.82 16.08
CA SER A 64 -5.22 -9.38 15.55
C SER A 64 -5.09 -9.88 14.11
N PHE A 65 -4.09 -9.39 13.36
CA PHE A 65 -3.80 -9.82 11.99
C PHE A 65 -3.09 -11.18 11.92
N ASP A 66 -2.45 -11.63 13.00
CA ASP A 66 -1.77 -12.93 13.06
C ASP A 66 -2.74 -14.11 13.34
N SER A 67 -4.05 -13.84 13.46
CA SER A 67 -5.08 -14.83 13.78
C SER A 67 -6.19 -14.86 12.74
N ALA A 68 -6.44 -16.04 12.16
CA ALA A 68 -7.53 -16.29 11.21
C ALA A 68 -8.94 -16.03 11.80
N THR A 69 -9.08 -15.99 13.12
CA THR A 69 -10.36 -15.73 13.78
C THR A 69 -10.68 -14.23 13.82
N THR A 70 -9.67 -13.37 13.98
CA THR A 70 -9.86 -11.92 14.20
C THR A 70 -9.44 -11.05 13.01
N SER A 71 -8.56 -11.55 12.15
CA SER A 71 -8.09 -10.82 10.98
C SER A 71 -9.14 -10.81 9.86
N PRO A 72 -9.35 -9.69 9.15
CA PRO A 72 -10.07 -9.66 7.88
C PRO A 72 -9.23 -10.23 6.71
N TYR A 73 -7.97 -10.58 6.96
CA TYR A 73 -7.02 -11.14 6.00
C TYR A 73 -6.47 -12.48 6.46
N SER A 74 -5.95 -13.29 5.52
CA SER A 74 -5.19 -14.50 5.84
C SER A 74 -3.99 -14.18 6.75
N PRO A 75 -3.81 -14.87 7.89
CA PRO A 75 -2.61 -14.72 8.73
C PRO A 75 -1.38 -15.40 8.10
N SER A 76 -1.58 -16.31 7.15
CA SER A 76 -0.56 -17.06 6.42
C SER A 76 -0.37 -16.52 5.00
N TYR A 77 0.69 -16.98 4.33
CA TYR A 77 1.10 -16.60 2.96
C TYR A 77 1.61 -15.15 2.79
N VAL A 78 2.23 -14.93 1.62
CA VAL A 78 2.55 -13.64 0.98
C VAL A 78 3.31 -12.60 1.84
N LYS A 79 4.26 -13.03 2.67
CA LYS A 79 5.18 -12.12 3.39
C LYS A 79 6.56 -12.72 3.60
N GLY A 80 7.51 -11.90 4.04
CA GLY A 80 8.86 -12.34 4.41
C GLY A 80 8.86 -13.58 5.31
N GLU A 81 9.84 -14.46 5.12
CA GLU A 81 9.98 -15.63 6.00
C GLU A 81 10.21 -15.20 7.45
N ASN A 82 9.76 -16.03 8.39
CA ASN A 82 9.89 -15.79 9.85
C ASN A 82 9.30 -14.44 10.33
N THR A 83 8.37 -13.86 9.57
CA THR A 83 7.76 -12.55 9.82
C THR A 83 6.28 -12.67 10.15
N SER A 84 5.79 -11.97 11.19
CA SER A 84 4.37 -11.87 11.53
C SER A 84 3.76 -10.62 10.90
N TRP A 85 2.45 -10.60 10.63
CA TRP A 85 1.77 -9.37 10.19
C TRP A 85 1.90 -8.27 11.23
N SER A 86 1.80 -8.60 12.52
CA SER A 86 2.00 -7.64 13.61
C SER A 86 3.37 -6.96 13.64
N SER A 87 4.38 -7.52 12.95
CA SER A 87 5.74 -6.97 12.89
C SER A 87 6.03 -6.10 11.65
N ILE A 88 5.15 -6.10 10.65
CA ILE A 88 5.31 -5.35 9.38
C ILE A 88 4.07 -4.53 8.99
N LEU A 89 2.98 -4.63 9.74
CA LEU A 89 1.84 -3.71 9.64
C LEU A 89 1.96 -2.60 10.69
N LEU A 90 1.44 -1.42 10.36
CA LEU A 90 1.24 -0.33 11.32
C LEU A 90 -0.22 0.15 11.24
N LEU A 91 -0.68 0.79 12.32
CA LEU A 91 -1.98 1.46 12.37
C LEU A 91 -1.70 2.98 12.42
N PRO A 92 -1.50 3.64 11.25
CA PRO A 92 -1.04 5.02 11.22
C PRO A 92 -2.10 5.99 11.71
N ARG A 93 -1.66 7.03 12.42
CA ARG A 93 -2.54 8.11 12.94
C ARG A 93 -2.90 9.12 11.85
N THR A 94 -3.56 8.65 10.80
CA THR A 94 -4.11 9.48 9.73
C THR A 94 -5.63 9.43 9.72
N ARG A 95 -6.25 10.36 8.99
CA ARG A 95 -7.69 10.36 8.73
C ARG A 95 -8.05 9.12 7.90
N PRO A 96 -9.17 8.43 8.17
CA PRO A 96 -9.65 7.32 7.33
C PRO A 96 -9.90 7.75 5.88
N SER A 97 -9.96 6.78 4.95
CA SER A 97 -10.27 7.08 3.54
C SER A 97 -11.77 7.31 3.31
N ARG A 98 -12.17 7.60 2.07
CA ARG A 98 -13.56 7.90 1.71
C ARG A 98 -14.58 6.81 2.08
N PHE A 99 -14.19 5.54 2.00
CA PHE A 99 -15.10 4.40 2.27
C PHE A 99 -14.99 3.85 3.69
N ASP A 100 -14.14 4.47 4.52
CA ASP A 100 -14.00 4.15 5.94
C ASP A 100 -14.91 5.03 6.80
N SER A 101 -15.79 4.41 7.59
CA SER A 101 -16.51 5.12 8.65
C SER A 101 -15.56 5.43 9.81
N PRO A 102 -15.30 6.70 10.18
CA PRO A 102 -14.34 7.04 11.25
C PRO A 102 -14.75 6.54 12.65
N ALA A 103 -16.00 6.13 12.82
CA ALA A 103 -16.49 5.49 14.03
C ALA A 103 -16.17 3.99 14.08
N ARG A 104 -16.10 3.30 12.93
CA ARG A 104 -15.99 1.84 12.82
C ARG A 104 -14.64 1.34 12.31
N HIS A 105 -13.95 2.10 11.47
CA HIS A 105 -12.74 1.65 10.79
C HIS A 105 -11.51 2.55 11.05
N GLN A 106 -10.34 2.03 10.73
CA GLN A 106 -9.05 2.72 10.76
C GLN A 106 -8.19 2.32 9.54
N PRO A 107 -7.23 3.15 9.12
CA PRO A 107 -6.24 2.77 8.11
C PRO A 107 -5.28 1.70 8.61
N VAL A 108 -4.64 0.99 7.66
CA VAL A 108 -3.47 0.13 7.89
C VAL A 108 -2.34 0.56 6.97
N GLU A 109 -1.10 0.45 7.42
CA GLU A 109 0.09 0.63 6.60
C GLU A 109 0.79 -0.71 6.47
N VAL A 110 1.03 -1.15 5.24
CA VAL A 110 1.88 -2.30 4.95
C VAL A 110 3.29 -1.78 4.78
N THR A 111 4.25 -2.38 5.48
CA THR A 111 5.67 -2.02 5.37
C THR A 111 6.53 -3.19 4.91
N ILE A 112 7.64 -2.86 4.25
CA ILE A 112 8.67 -3.82 3.84
C ILE A 112 10.04 -3.34 4.33
N ASP A 113 10.89 -4.30 4.73
CA ASP A 113 12.28 -4.06 5.09
C ASP A 113 13.19 -5.16 4.51
N ASN A 114 14.47 -5.15 4.86
CA ASN A 114 15.46 -6.12 4.37
C ASN A 114 15.12 -7.60 4.69
N ARG A 115 14.15 -7.87 5.58
CA ARG A 115 13.65 -9.20 5.95
C ARG A 115 12.44 -9.65 5.12
N SER A 116 11.86 -8.79 4.29
CA SER A 116 10.65 -9.06 3.48
C SER A 116 10.89 -10.01 2.29
N LEU A 117 11.71 -11.06 2.49
CA LEU A 117 12.09 -12.06 1.49
C LEU A 117 11.11 -13.23 1.54
N PHE A 118 10.28 -13.38 0.51
CA PHE A 118 9.30 -14.47 0.44
C PHE A 118 9.99 -15.81 0.09
N ARG A 119 9.53 -16.91 0.69
CA ARG A 119 10.00 -18.27 0.35
C ARG A 119 8.89 -19.07 -0.31
N ALA A 120 9.15 -19.54 -1.53
CA ALA A 120 8.29 -20.44 -2.29
C ALA A 120 8.87 -21.86 -2.23
N GLY A 121 8.29 -22.72 -1.39
CA GLY A 121 8.83 -24.06 -1.11
C GLY A 121 10.23 -23.97 -0.49
N GLU A 122 11.24 -24.55 -1.14
CA GLU A 122 12.63 -24.45 -0.69
C GLU A 122 13.32 -23.15 -1.14
N LYS A 123 12.80 -22.46 -2.16
CA LYS A 123 13.49 -21.33 -2.82
C LYS A 123 13.14 -20.00 -2.16
N LEU A 124 14.15 -19.30 -1.65
CA LEU A 124 14.05 -17.91 -1.22
C LEU A 124 14.03 -16.99 -2.46
N GLN A 125 13.03 -16.13 -2.56
CA GLN A 125 12.92 -15.13 -3.63
C GLN A 125 13.64 -13.86 -3.20
N VAL A 126 14.89 -13.70 -3.64
CA VAL A 126 15.77 -12.60 -3.22
C VAL A 126 15.59 -11.32 -4.05
N GLY A 127 15.03 -11.44 -5.26
CA GLY A 127 14.76 -10.30 -6.13
C GLY A 127 13.65 -9.39 -5.59
N PHE A 128 12.62 -9.96 -4.95
CA PHE A 128 11.51 -9.19 -4.38
C PHE A 128 11.76 -8.70 -2.95
N ARG A 129 10.99 -7.68 -2.54
CA ARG A 129 10.56 -7.49 -1.15
C ARG A 129 9.03 -7.50 -1.12
N ARG A 130 8.42 -8.53 -0.50
CA ARG A 130 6.98 -8.86 -0.60
C ARG A 130 6.28 -8.89 0.75
N ALA A 131 5.15 -8.20 0.83
CA ALA A 131 4.15 -8.24 1.90
C ALA A 131 2.77 -7.90 1.30
N GLY A 132 1.96 -8.92 0.98
CA GLY A 132 0.62 -8.75 0.42
C GLY A 132 -0.45 -9.38 1.30
N LEU A 133 -1.44 -8.60 1.72
CA LEU A 133 -2.62 -9.08 2.45
C LEU A 133 -3.60 -9.71 1.48
N LEU A 134 -3.91 -10.99 1.70
CA LEU A 134 -5.01 -11.73 1.04
C LEU A 134 -6.28 -11.57 1.86
N LEU A 135 -7.40 -11.19 1.25
CA LEU A 135 -8.71 -11.17 1.92
C LEU A 135 -9.04 -12.58 2.45
N LYS A 136 -9.64 -12.65 3.64
CA LYS A 136 -9.74 -13.92 4.39
C LYS A 136 -10.59 -14.98 3.68
N ASP A 137 -11.69 -14.56 3.05
CA ASP A 137 -12.70 -15.44 2.45
C ASP A 137 -12.65 -15.42 0.91
N ASP A 138 -11.61 -14.81 0.33
CA ASP A 138 -11.27 -14.70 -1.10
C ASP A 138 -10.49 -15.96 -1.50
N ALA A 139 -11.04 -16.78 -2.40
CA ALA A 139 -10.65 -18.18 -2.58
C ALA A 139 -10.06 -18.46 -3.96
N ASN A 140 -8.83 -18.99 -3.99
CA ASN A 140 -8.02 -19.07 -5.21
C ASN A 140 -8.59 -19.91 -6.37
N ASP A 141 -9.43 -20.92 -6.12
CA ASP A 141 -9.89 -21.81 -7.20
C ASP A 141 -10.91 -21.08 -8.12
N PRO A 142 -10.86 -21.24 -9.46
CA PRO A 142 -11.70 -20.45 -10.36
C PRO A 142 -13.20 -20.64 -10.11
N GLY A 143 -13.90 -19.55 -9.78
CA GLY A 143 -15.32 -19.55 -9.45
C GLY A 143 -15.64 -20.07 -8.04
N ALA A 144 -14.65 -20.12 -7.13
CA ALA A 144 -14.87 -20.54 -5.75
C ALA A 144 -15.71 -19.55 -4.93
N ASP A 145 -15.76 -18.28 -5.32
CA ASP A 145 -16.53 -17.24 -4.64
C ASP A 145 -17.23 -16.26 -5.60
N ALA A 146 -17.85 -15.22 -5.03
CA ALA A 146 -18.69 -14.28 -5.75
C ALA A 146 -17.93 -13.12 -6.43
N ALA A 147 -16.63 -12.97 -6.21
CA ALA A 147 -15.80 -11.98 -6.90
C ALA A 147 -15.46 -12.42 -8.34
N ASP A 148 -15.48 -13.72 -8.62
CA ASP A 148 -15.13 -14.35 -9.90
C ASP A 148 -16.25 -14.34 -10.98
N SER A 149 -17.38 -13.67 -10.75
CA SER A 149 -18.53 -13.75 -11.68
C SER A 149 -19.45 -12.53 -11.68
N GLY A 150 -20.18 -12.34 -12.78
CA GLY A 150 -21.11 -11.22 -12.96
C GLY A 150 -20.37 -9.90 -13.21
N VAL A 151 -20.81 -8.82 -12.55
CA VAL A 151 -20.08 -7.55 -12.51
C VAL A 151 -19.64 -7.26 -11.08
N VAL A 152 -18.35 -7.02 -10.87
CA VAL A 152 -17.72 -6.86 -9.55
C VAL A 152 -16.83 -5.63 -9.54
N THR A 153 -16.84 -4.84 -8.47
CA THR A 153 -15.92 -3.70 -8.30
C THR A 153 -15.05 -3.87 -7.07
N PHE A 154 -13.73 -3.85 -7.29
CA PHE A 154 -12.69 -3.90 -6.27
C PHE A 154 -12.30 -2.48 -5.90
N HIS A 155 -12.48 -2.09 -4.64
CA HIS A 155 -12.24 -0.74 -4.13
C HIS A 155 -11.07 -0.71 -3.15
N TRP A 156 -10.25 0.34 -3.25
CA TRP A 156 -9.21 0.63 -2.26
C TRP A 156 -8.89 2.13 -2.24
N SER A 157 -8.07 2.54 -1.29
CA SER A 157 -7.52 3.89 -1.21
C SER A 157 -6.07 3.81 -0.75
N VAL A 158 -5.20 4.66 -1.29
CA VAL A 158 -3.78 4.77 -0.91
C VAL A 158 -3.42 6.18 -0.42
N LYS A 159 -2.46 6.25 0.49
CA LYS A 159 -1.86 7.49 1.01
C LYS A 159 -0.39 7.28 1.33
N GLN A 160 0.47 8.26 1.03
CA GLN A 160 1.92 8.13 1.30
C GLN A 160 2.26 8.34 2.78
N ASP A 161 3.20 7.57 3.32
CA ASP A 161 3.90 7.91 4.56
C ASP A 161 5.22 8.62 4.23
N ALA A 162 5.32 9.91 4.60
CA ALA A 162 6.55 10.68 4.44
C ALA A 162 7.71 10.17 5.33
N MET A 163 7.44 9.34 6.33
CA MET A 163 8.46 8.70 7.17
C MET A 163 8.96 7.35 6.62
N ARG A 164 8.31 6.81 5.57
CA ARG A 164 8.67 5.57 4.86
C ARG A 164 8.35 5.68 3.35
N PRO A 165 8.89 6.69 2.64
CA PRO A 165 8.62 6.86 1.23
C PRO A 165 9.05 5.61 0.44
N LEU A 166 8.25 5.22 -0.55
CA LEU A 166 8.66 4.21 -1.53
C LEU A 166 9.84 4.74 -2.36
N ASN A 167 10.85 3.92 -2.64
CA ASN A 167 11.91 4.29 -3.58
C ASN A 167 11.44 4.08 -5.02
N LEU A 168 10.81 5.11 -5.61
CA LEU A 168 10.17 5.07 -6.93
C LEU A 168 11.11 4.78 -8.13
N THR A 169 12.42 4.58 -7.92
CA THR A 169 13.30 4.02 -8.97
C THR A 169 13.07 2.52 -9.23
N HIS A 170 12.37 1.84 -8.32
CA HIS A 170 11.92 0.45 -8.47
C HIS A 170 10.45 0.40 -8.90
N GLU A 171 10.01 -0.72 -9.46
CA GLU A 171 8.59 -1.04 -9.61
C GLU A 171 8.02 -1.59 -8.30
N TYR A 172 6.78 -1.18 -8.00
CA TYR A 172 5.98 -1.73 -6.91
C TYR A 172 4.63 -2.18 -7.43
N MET A 173 4.32 -3.47 -7.33
CA MET A 173 2.93 -3.92 -7.36
C MET A 173 2.33 -3.61 -5.98
N ASN A 174 1.33 -2.72 -5.94
CA ASN A 174 0.72 -2.23 -4.70
C ASN A 174 -0.67 -2.84 -4.42
N LEU A 175 -1.30 -3.40 -5.45
CA LEU A 175 -2.46 -4.27 -5.38
C LEU A 175 -2.53 -5.06 -6.69
N TRP A 176 -2.91 -6.34 -6.65
CA TRP A 176 -3.06 -7.16 -7.86
C TRP A 176 -4.12 -8.25 -7.65
N HIS A 177 -4.83 -8.60 -8.72
CA HIS A 177 -5.72 -9.76 -8.75
C HIS A 177 -5.01 -10.90 -9.47
N GLU A 178 -4.27 -11.71 -8.72
CA GLU A 178 -3.52 -12.86 -9.24
C GLU A 178 -4.50 -13.91 -9.77
N LYS A 179 -4.25 -14.48 -10.95
CA LYS A 179 -5.07 -15.58 -11.49
C LYS A 179 -4.81 -16.86 -10.70
N ALA A 180 -5.80 -17.75 -10.62
CA ALA A 180 -5.74 -18.99 -9.85
C ALA A 180 -4.53 -19.90 -10.16
N ASP A 181 -4.02 -19.82 -11.39
CA ASP A 181 -2.90 -20.61 -11.91
C ASP A 181 -1.53 -19.95 -11.73
N TYR A 182 -1.49 -18.75 -11.13
CA TYR A 182 -0.29 -17.93 -10.89
C TYR A 182 0.47 -17.50 -12.16
N ASN A 183 -0.15 -17.59 -13.35
CA ASN A 183 0.49 -17.22 -14.64
C ASN A 183 0.22 -15.78 -15.09
N GLY A 184 -0.37 -14.94 -14.23
CA GLY A 184 -0.61 -13.53 -14.52
C GLY A 184 -1.68 -12.93 -13.59
N ASN A 185 -2.08 -11.69 -13.88
CA ASN A 185 -3.13 -10.99 -13.15
C ASN A 185 -4.32 -10.69 -14.07
N GLN A 186 -5.52 -10.54 -13.52
CA GLN A 186 -6.66 -9.94 -14.25
C GLN A 186 -6.48 -8.42 -14.37
N TYR A 187 -5.89 -7.80 -13.35
CA TYR A 187 -5.40 -6.42 -13.36
C TYR A 187 -4.33 -6.21 -12.28
N THR A 188 -3.50 -5.18 -12.46
CA THR A 188 -2.44 -4.80 -11.51
C THR A 188 -2.51 -3.30 -11.23
N PHE A 189 -2.35 -2.89 -9.97
CA PHE A 189 -2.12 -1.51 -9.57
C PHE A 189 -0.64 -1.35 -9.22
N VAL A 190 0.09 -0.59 -10.03
CA VAL A 190 1.54 -0.41 -9.93
C VAL A 190 1.94 1.04 -9.71
N GLY A 191 3.11 1.26 -9.12
CA GLY A 191 3.76 2.56 -9.04
C GLY A 191 5.28 2.42 -9.09
N GLY A 192 5.98 3.55 -9.16
CA GLY A 192 7.42 3.55 -9.43
C GLY A 192 7.76 3.20 -10.88
N THR A 193 9.04 2.99 -11.17
CA THR A 193 9.54 2.71 -12.51
C THR A 193 9.25 1.26 -12.90
N VAL A 194 8.15 1.05 -13.62
CA VAL A 194 7.71 -0.26 -14.14
C VAL A 194 8.78 -0.86 -15.07
N LEU A 195 9.05 -2.15 -14.93
CA LEU A 195 10.03 -2.88 -15.73
C LEU A 195 9.52 -3.11 -17.17
N PRO A 196 10.41 -3.18 -18.19
CA PRO A 196 9.99 -3.43 -19.57
C PRO A 196 9.25 -4.75 -19.78
N VAL A 197 9.59 -5.80 -19.01
CA VAL A 197 8.90 -7.10 -19.05
C VAL A 197 7.45 -7.01 -18.54
N ASP A 198 7.19 -6.03 -17.68
CA ASP A 198 5.89 -5.71 -17.11
C ASP A 198 5.21 -4.53 -17.83
N GLY A 199 5.61 -4.22 -19.08
CA GLY A 199 4.98 -3.19 -19.90
C GLY A 199 5.46 -1.75 -19.65
N GLY A 200 6.54 -1.56 -18.88
CA GLY A 200 7.16 -0.26 -18.64
C GLY A 200 7.82 0.34 -19.89
N LEU A 201 7.41 1.56 -20.27
CA LEU A 201 7.87 2.24 -21.50
C LEU A 201 8.48 3.63 -21.29
N ASP A 202 8.17 4.32 -20.17
CA ASP A 202 8.44 5.75 -19.99
C ASP A 202 9.55 6.09 -18.98
N GLY A 203 9.95 5.13 -18.14
CA GLY A 203 10.92 5.35 -17.06
C GLY A 203 10.43 6.26 -15.92
N GLN A 204 9.13 6.59 -15.86
CA GLN A 204 8.59 7.57 -14.92
C GLN A 204 8.11 6.87 -13.64
N GLY A 205 8.71 7.22 -12.50
CA GLY A 205 8.37 6.61 -11.21
C GLY A 205 7.23 7.29 -10.44
N ASP A 206 6.87 8.52 -10.79
CA ASP A 206 6.01 9.42 -9.99
C ASP A 206 4.50 9.27 -10.25
N LYS A 207 4.08 8.15 -10.84
CA LYS A 207 2.69 7.84 -11.16
C LYS A 207 2.22 6.53 -10.54
N TRP A 208 0.95 6.52 -10.15
CA TRP A 208 0.15 5.30 -10.05
C TRP A 208 -0.37 4.92 -11.43
N ARG A 209 -0.41 3.61 -11.70
CA ARG A 209 -0.96 3.06 -12.95
C ARG A 209 -1.84 1.86 -12.65
N VAL A 210 -2.93 1.74 -13.41
CA VAL A 210 -3.71 0.49 -13.50
C VAL A 210 -3.36 -0.19 -14.81
N GLN A 211 -3.06 -1.48 -14.73
CA GLN A 211 -2.76 -2.37 -15.85
C GLN A 211 -3.89 -3.36 -16.05
N ASN A 212 -4.17 -3.69 -17.31
CA ASN A 212 -5.05 -4.80 -17.68
C ASN A 212 -4.31 -6.17 -17.62
N ALA A 213 -4.99 -7.25 -18.00
CA ALA A 213 -4.44 -8.61 -17.99
C ALA A 213 -3.29 -8.86 -18.99
N LYS A 214 -2.92 -7.86 -19.81
CA LYS A 214 -1.76 -7.87 -20.72
C LYS A 214 -0.64 -6.95 -20.25
N ASN A 215 -0.71 -6.44 -19.03
CA ASN A 215 0.18 -5.41 -18.47
C ASN A 215 0.15 -4.05 -19.21
N GLU A 216 -0.86 -3.80 -20.06
CA GLU A 216 -1.02 -2.51 -20.75
C GLU A 216 -1.57 -1.46 -19.76
N PHE A 217 -0.96 -0.28 -19.70
CA PHE A 217 -1.46 0.83 -18.87
C PHE A 217 -2.81 1.33 -19.40
N VAL A 218 -3.88 1.13 -18.64
CA VAL A 218 -5.24 1.58 -18.96
C VAL A 218 -5.65 2.86 -18.25
N PHE A 219 -4.98 3.21 -17.15
CA PHE A 219 -5.13 4.48 -16.46
C PHE A 219 -3.82 4.85 -15.75
N GLU A 220 -3.48 6.14 -15.76
CA GLU A 220 -2.33 6.69 -15.04
C GLU A 220 -2.74 7.97 -14.27
N VAL A 221 -2.15 8.19 -13.09
CA VAL A 221 -2.32 9.43 -12.33
C VAL A 221 -1.08 9.71 -11.47
N PRO A 222 -0.62 10.98 -11.33
CA PRO A 222 0.51 11.31 -10.44
C PRO A 222 0.26 10.86 -8.99
N ILE A 223 1.33 10.44 -8.30
CA ILE A 223 1.29 10.07 -6.88
C ILE A 223 1.11 11.35 -6.05
N ASP A 224 0.05 11.41 -5.24
CA ASP A 224 -0.19 12.53 -4.32
C ASP A 224 0.41 12.21 -2.95
N GLY A 225 1.48 12.92 -2.59
CA GLY A 225 2.18 12.76 -1.31
C GLY A 225 1.44 13.35 -0.09
N ARG A 226 0.19 13.82 -0.22
CA ARG A 226 -0.53 14.55 0.85
C ARG A 226 -1.94 14.04 1.08
N GLU A 227 -2.72 13.80 0.03
CA GLU A 227 -4.12 13.39 0.10
C GLU A 227 -4.31 11.88 0.01
N TRP A 228 -5.54 11.40 0.23
CA TRP A 228 -5.92 10.05 -0.18
C TRP A 228 -6.14 10.02 -1.69
N GLN A 229 -5.74 8.92 -2.34
CA GLN A 229 -6.11 8.60 -3.71
C GLN A 229 -6.99 7.35 -3.66
N ASN A 230 -8.26 7.48 -4.05
CA ASN A 230 -9.25 6.41 -3.98
C ASN A 230 -9.42 5.82 -5.38
N PHE A 231 -9.48 4.50 -5.47
CA PHE A 231 -9.57 3.75 -6.72
C PHE A 231 -10.69 2.72 -6.64
N GLY A 232 -11.31 2.46 -7.79
CA GLY A 232 -12.14 1.29 -8.01
C GLY A 232 -11.79 0.67 -9.36
N VAL A 233 -11.64 -0.65 -9.43
CA VAL A 233 -11.54 -1.40 -10.69
C VAL A 233 -12.75 -2.31 -10.78
N GLN A 234 -13.57 -2.10 -11.80
CA GLN A 234 -14.71 -2.94 -12.12
C GLN A 234 -14.33 -3.94 -13.20
N LEU A 235 -14.62 -5.22 -12.93
CA LEU A 235 -14.53 -6.30 -13.90
C LEU A 235 -15.95 -6.75 -14.26
N ASP A 236 -16.24 -6.85 -15.55
CA ASP A 236 -17.45 -7.49 -16.07
C ASP A 236 -17.05 -8.82 -16.70
N TYR A 237 -17.35 -9.92 -16.00
CA TYR A 237 -17.05 -11.28 -16.43
C TYR A 237 -18.00 -11.78 -17.54
N ASN A 238 -19.15 -11.12 -17.74
CA ASN A 238 -20.13 -11.51 -18.75
C ASN A 238 -19.68 -11.11 -20.17
N ILE A 239 -19.00 -9.95 -20.29
CA ILE A 239 -18.55 -9.38 -21.57
C ILE A 239 -17.04 -9.13 -21.64
N ASN A 240 -16.26 -9.56 -20.64
CA ASN A 240 -14.80 -9.44 -20.60
C ASN A 240 -14.32 -7.99 -20.76
N THR A 241 -14.72 -7.13 -19.81
CA THR A 241 -14.26 -5.74 -19.75
C THR A 241 -13.74 -5.33 -18.36
N LEU A 242 -12.88 -4.32 -18.36
CA LEU A 242 -12.35 -3.64 -17.18
C LEU A 242 -12.70 -2.15 -17.26
N LYS A 243 -13.06 -1.54 -16.13
CA LYS A 243 -13.32 -0.10 -16.03
C LYS A 243 -12.72 0.49 -14.76
N VAL A 244 -12.01 1.62 -14.89
CA VAL A 244 -11.32 2.28 -13.77
C VAL A 244 -12.14 3.47 -13.27
N PHE A 245 -12.21 3.57 -11.95
CA PHE A 245 -12.78 4.67 -11.19
C PHE A 245 -11.69 5.31 -10.32
N TYR A 246 -11.69 6.63 -10.21
CA TYR A 246 -10.71 7.36 -9.40
C TYR A 246 -11.29 8.62 -8.75
N SER A 247 -10.75 8.99 -7.59
CA SER A 247 -10.92 10.30 -6.97
C SER A 247 -9.79 10.65 -5.99
N LYS A 248 -9.77 11.91 -5.54
CA LYS A 248 -8.82 12.41 -4.54
C LYS A 248 -9.52 12.90 -3.26
N GLY A 249 -8.88 12.68 -2.13
CA GLY A 249 -9.34 13.06 -0.80
C GLY A 249 -10.69 12.42 -0.50
N MET A 250 -11.68 13.24 -0.14
CA MET A 250 -13.06 12.80 0.12
C MET A 250 -14.00 12.96 -1.07
N ALA A 251 -13.52 13.29 -2.28
CA ALA A 251 -14.38 13.44 -3.45
C ALA A 251 -14.98 12.09 -3.92
N PRO A 252 -16.21 12.07 -4.47
CA PRO A 252 -16.77 10.86 -5.08
C PRO A 252 -15.90 10.29 -6.19
N LEU A 253 -15.81 8.95 -6.25
CA LEU A 253 -15.23 8.26 -7.40
C LEU A 253 -15.97 8.69 -8.68
N ARG A 254 -15.21 8.76 -9.78
CA ARG A 254 -15.75 8.94 -11.12
C ARG A 254 -15.08 7.92 -12.04
N ALA A 255 -15.83 7.42 -13.01
CA ALA A 255 -15.22 6.67 -14.11
C ALA A 255 -14.19 7.56 -14.80
N VAL A 256 -12.95 7.06 -14.91
CA VAL A 256 -11.83 7.72 -15.60
C VAL A 256 -11.42 6.99 -16.88
N THR A 257 -12.00 5.81 -17.12
CA THR A 257 -11.99 5.11 -18.41
C THR A 257 -13.42 4.78 -18.83
N ASP A 258 -13.60 4.48 -20.11
CA ASP A 258 -14.72 3.65 -20.57
C ASP A 258 -14.53 2.19 -20.11
N ALA A 259 -15.48 1.31 -20.47
CA ALA A 259 -15.26 -0.13 -20.33
C ALA A 259 -14.32 -0.58 -21.46
N LEU A 260 -13.13 -1.07 -21.08
CA LEU A 260 -12.08 -1.51 -21.99
C LEU A 260 -12.05 -3.05 -22.05
N PRO A 261 -11.76 -3.68 -23.19
CA PRO A 261 -11.61 -5.14 -23.27
C PRO A 261 -10.54 -5.65 -22.31
N ASN A 262 -10.84 -6.71 -21.55
CA ASN A 262 -9.90 -7.35 -20.63
C ASN A 262 -10.14 -8.86 -20.53
N ASP A 263 -9.10 -9.66 -20.33
CA ASP A 263 -9.24 -11.08 -20.05
C ASP A 263 -9.50 -11.29 -18.55
N ASN A 264 -10.78 -11.40 -18.20
CA ASN A 264 -11.25 -11.64 -16.83
C ASN A 264 -11.34 -13.14 -16.49
N ALA A 265 -10.81 -14.04 -17.32
CA ALA A 265 -10.86 -15.47 -17.05
C ALA A 265 -9.79 -15.93 -16.02
N GLY A 266 -10.01 -17.12 -15.46
CA GLY A 266 -9.04 -17.81 -14.61
C GLY A 266 -9.20 -17.58 -13.10
N GLY A 267 -10.20 -16.80 -12.68
CA GLY A 267 -10.50 -16.52 -11.28
C GLY A 267 -9.32 -15.96 -10.48
N GLY A 268 -9.25 -16.26 -9.19
CA GLY A 268 -8.03 -16.12 -8.38
C GLY A 268 -8.23 -15.34 -7.09
N GLN A 269 -7.30 -14.45 -6.72
CA GLN A 269 -7.36 -13.71 -5.44
C GLN A 269 -6.83 -12.28 -5.54
N MET A 270 -7.43 -11.35 -4.78
CA MET A 270 -6.91 -9.99 -4.63
C MET A 270 -5.89 -9.89 -3.48
N GLN A 271 -4.69 -9.44 -3.82
CA GLN A 271 -3.62 -9.11 -2.87
C GLN A 271 -3.43 -7.61 -2.75
N ILE A 272 -3.40 -7.10 -1.52
CA ILE A 272 -3.22 -5.68 -1.20
C ILE A 272 -1.98 -5.51 -0.34
N GLY A 273 -1.01 -4.72 -0.79
CA GLY A 273 0.27 -4.56 -0.10
C GLY A 273 1.39 -4.38 -1.09
N ILE A 274 2.64 -4.57 -0.67
CA ILE A 274 3.79 -4.17 -1.48
C ILE A 274 4.54 -5.41 -1.98
N ALA A 275 4.74 -5.50 -3.28
CA ALA A 275 5.80 -6.30 -3.89
C ALA A 275 6.74 -5.36 -4.67
N LYS A 276 7.85 -4.96 -4.02
CA LYS A 276 8.94 -4.20 -4.65
C LYS A 276 9.77 -5.14 -5.50
N LYS A 277 9.93 -4.81 -6.78
CA LYS A 277 10.77 -5.54 -7.74
C LYS A 277 12.23 -5.02 -7.70
N PRO A 278 13.21 -5.83 -8.12
CA PRO A 278 14.58 -5.37 -8.24
C PRO A 278 14.75 -4.51 -9.51
N THR A 279 15.80 -3.70 -9.57
CA THR A 279 16.30 -3.13 -10.84
C THR A 279 17.37 -4.06 -11.43
N GLU A 280 17.84 -3.80 -12.66
CA GLU A 280 19.00 -4.52 -13.25
C GLU A 280 18.85 -6.06 -13.22
N THR A 281 17.65 -6.54 -13.60
CA THR A 281 17.22 -7.94 -13.44
C THR A 281 16.97 -8.63 -14.78
N GLU A 282 17.33 -9.91 -14.86
CA GLU A 282 16.87 -10.83 -15.92
C GLU A 282 15.74 -11.72 -15.40
N THR A 283 15.80 -12.13 -14.14
CA THR A 283 14.77 -12.91 -13.45
C THR A 283 14.31 -12.20 -12.16
N VAL A 284 13.22 -11.44 -12.29
CA VAL A 284 12.60 -10.60 -11.24
C VAL A 284 12.47 -11.30 -9.87
N VAL A 285 12.31 -12.62 -9.88
CA VAL A 285 12.14 -13.48 -8.70
C VAL A 285 13.46 -13.73 -7.93
N PHE A 286 14.59 -13.86 -8.63
CA PHE A 286 15.82 -14.48 -8.10
C PHE A 286 17.10 -13.66 -8.27
N ASP A 287 17.09 -12.58 -9.06
CA ASP A 287 18.26 -11.72 -9.27
C ASP A 287 17.93 -10.21 -9.19
N GLY A 288 18.86 -9.37 -9.65
CA GLY A 288 18.73 -7.93 -9.71
C GLY A 288 19.15 -7.19 -8.44
N TYR A 289 19.25 -5.86 -8.58
CA TYR A 289 19.66 -4.95 -7.54
C TYR A 289 18.50 -4.58 -6.61
N GLN A 290 18.77 -4.62 -5.31
CA GLN A 290 17.98 -4.07 -4.23
C GLN A 290 18.94 -3.32 -3.31
N GLU A 291 18.69 -2.03 -3.08
CA GLU A 291 19.42 -1.25 -2.10
C GLU A 291 19.11 -1.75 -0.68
N SER A 292 20.02 -1.46 0.27
CA SER A 292 19.69 -1.67 1.68
C SER A 292 18.60 -0.68 2.08
N MET A 293 17.43 -1.20 2.44
CA MET A 293 16.35 -0.37 2.97
C MET A 293 16.78 0.34 4.26
N ALA A 294 16.25 1.55 4.46
CA ALA A 294 16.47 2.33 5.68
C ALA A 294 15.89 1.60 6.91
N LEU A 295 16.33 1.99 8.12
CA LEU A 295 15.94 1.34 9.39
C LEU A 295 14.42 1.23 9.63
N ARG A 296 13.61 2.08 8.99
CA ARG A 296 12.14 2.09 9.13
C ARG A 296 11.41 1.34 8.02
N GLY A 297 12.14 0.80 7.04
CA GLY A 297 11.57 0.23 5.83
C GLY A 297 10.95 1.26 4.90
N GLU A 298 10.21 0.75 3.92
CA GLU A 298 9.32 1.50 3.03
C GLU A 298 7.87 1.12 3.35
N GLY A 299 6.91 2.00 3.08
CA GLY A 299 5.54 1.81 3.55
C GLY A 299 4.47 2.44 2.66
N GLN A 300 3.33 1.76 2.56
CA GLN A 300 2.15 2.21 1.83
C GLN A 300 0.94 2.13 2.77
N ILE A 301 0.28 3.26 3.02
CA ILE A 301 -0.95 3.33 3.81
C ILE A 301 -2.14 3.00 2.89
N TYR A 302 -3.02 2.12 3.36
CA TYR A 302 -4.27 1.74 2.72
C TYR A 302 -5.49 2.01 3.62
N GLY A 303 -6.65 2.18 2.99
CA GLY A 303 -7.96 2.32 3.62
C GLY A 303 -9.07 2.07 2.62
N GLY A 304 -10.33 1.96 3.07
CA GLY A 304 -11.48 1.80 2.18
C GLY A 304 -11.43 0.55 1.29
N ILE A 305 -10.82 -0.53 1.78
CA ILE A 305 -10.63 -1.79 1.05
C ILE A 305 -11.90 -2.64 1.10
N PHE A 306 -12.56 -2.88 -0.02
CA PHE A 306 -13.68 -3.82 -0.11
C PHE A 306 -13.92 -4.25 -1.56
N VAL A 307 -14.63 -5.38 -1.73
CA VAL A 307 -15.11 -5.86 -3.02
C VAL A 307 -16.63 -5.84 -2.98
N GLU A 308 -17.29 -5.27 -3.99
CA GLU A 308 -18.74 -5.17 -4.08
C GLU A 308 -19.32 -5.82 -5.34
N LYS A 309 -20.55 -6.32 -5.20
CA LYS A 309 -21.35 -6.84 -6.30
C LYS A 309 -22.00 -5.68 -7.06
N SER A 310 -21.66 -5.53 -8.33
CA SER A 310 -21.97 -4.37 -9.18
C SER A 310 -22.98 -4.61 -10.29
N ASP A 311 -23.66 -5.77 -10.27
CA ASP A 311 -24.75 -6.08 -11.22
C ASP A 311 -25.82 -4.99 -11.25
N GLY A 312 -26.45 -4.83 -12.42
CA GLY A 312 -27.45 -3.77 -12.65
C GLY A 312 -26.87 -2.34 -12.65
N GLY A 313 -25.53 -2.20 -12.70
CA GLY A 313 -24.84 -0.91 -12.71
C GLY A 313 -24.67 -0.29 -11.31
N CYS A 314 -24.75 -1.09 -10.25
CA CYS A 314 -24.48 -0.60 -8.91
C CYS A 314 -22.97 -0.35 -8.73
N VAL A 315 -22.58 0.89 -8.43
CA VAL A 315 -21.21 1.21 -8.01
C VAL A 315 -21.26 2.21 -6.86
N SER A 316 -20.47 1.96 -5.82
CA SER A 316 -20.26 2.87 -4.71
C SER A 316 -19.27 3.97 -5.11
N LEU A 317 -19.73 5.23 -5.09
CA LEU A 317 -18.97 6.40 -5.57
C LEU A 317 -18.72 7.43 -4.47
#